data_AF-A0A4R4E5S8-F1
#
_entry.id   AF-A0A4R4E5S8-F1
#
_cell.length_a   1.000
_cell.length_b   1.000
_cell.length_c   1.000
_cell.angle_alpha   90.00
_cell.angle_beta   90.00
_cell.angle_gamma   90.00
#
_symmetry.space_group_name_H-M   'P 1'
#
loop_
_entity.id
_entity.type
_entity.pdbx_description
1 polymer ?
#
loop_
_entity_poly.entity_id
_entity_poly.type
_entity_poly.pdbx_seq_one_letter_code
_entity_poly.pdbx_strand_id
1 'polypeptide(L)'
;MNEQQAARWAKTRDKGRNKYIVTFGMLTIGVCITLLLSIMEFISNNEITPMYVVVRFFVFSVIGIILSNKTWERNERRFQAYTSASGAKGKVSK
;
A
#
# COMPACT_ATOMS: atom_id res chain seq x y z
N MET A 1 16.94 -0.61 -3.81
CA MET A 1 16.43 0.07 -2.60
C MET A 1 17.61 0.81 -2.02
N ASN A 2 17.48 2.11 -1.76
CA ASN A 2 18.58 2.90 -1.16
C ASN A 2 18.57 2.74 0.36
N GLU A 3 19.68 3.08 1.02
CA GLU A 3 19.86 2.98 2.47
C GLU A 3 18.78 3.74 3.27
N GLN A 4 18.42 4.95 2.82
CA GLN A 4 17.30 5.72 3.39
C GLN A 4 15.94 5.02 3.23
N GLN A 5 15.72 4.33 2.11
CA GLN A 5 14.48 3.58 1.86
C GLN A 5 14.44 2.33 2.75
N ALA A 6 15.57 1.64 2.93
CA ALA A 6 15.72 0.50 3.83
C ALA A 6 15.42 0.90 5.28
N ALA A 7 15.95 2.03 5.77
CA ALA A 7 15.68 2.53 7.11
C ALA A 7 14.19 2.90 7.33
N ARG A 8 13.56 3.55 6.34
CA ARG A 8 12.11 3.87 6.39
C ARG A 8 11.26 2.60 6.36
N TRP A 9 11.63 1.61 5.55
CA TRP A 9 10.94 0.32 5.50
C TRP A 9 11.09 -0.44 6.80
N ALA A 10 12.28 -0.46 7.42
CA ALA A 10 12.50 -1.10 8.72
C ALA A 10 11.55 -0.54 9.81
N LYS A 11 11.41 0.79 9.90
CA LYS A 11 10.44 1.45 10.80
C LYS A 11 8.98 1.10 10.47
N THR A 12 8.67 0.90 9.19
CA THR A 12 7.32 0.54 8.74
C THR A 12 7.01 -0.93 9.02
N ARG A 13 8.02 -1.79 8.90
CA ARG A 13 7.95 -3.22 9.21
C ARG A 13 7.64 -3.48 10.68
N ASP A 14 8.26 -2.70 11.56
CA ASP A 14 8.10 -2.78 13.01
C ASP A 14 6.65 -2.52 13.47
N LYS A 15 5.91 -1.68 12.75
CA LYS A 15 4.48 -1.41 13.02
C LYS A 15 3.55 -2.59 12.72
N GLY A 16 4.05 -3.63 12.05
CA GLY A 16 3.31 -4.86 11.75
C GLY A 16 2.54 -4.82 10.43
N ARG A 17 2.52 -5.98 9.77
CA ARG A 17 1.90 -6.21 8.44
C ARG A 17 0.41 -5.83 8.40
N ASN A 18 -0.38 -6.28 9.39
CA ASN A 18 -1.82 -6.00 9.41
C ASN A 18 -2.12 -4.50 9.47
N LYS A 19 -1.40 -3.76 10.31
CA LYS A 19 -1.64 -2.32 10.49
C LYS A 19 -1.29 -1.55 9.21
N TYR A 20 -0.23 -1.96 8.51
CA TYR A 20 0.12 -1.40 7.21
C TYR A 20 -0.95 -1.69 6.15
N ILE A 21 -1.42 -2.94 6.05
CA ILE A 21 -2.42 -3.32 5.04
C ILE A 21 -3.74 -2.59 5.25
N VAL A 22 -4.20 -2.45 6.50
CA VAL A 22 -5.45 -1.75 6.80
C VAL A 22 -5.31 -0.25 6.50
N THR A 23 -4.22 0.38 6.98
CA THR A 23 -4.03 1.84 6.80
C THR A 23 -3.74 2.20 5.34
N PHE A 24 -2.95 1.40 4.64
CA PHE A 24 -2.57 1.69 3.25
C PHE A 24 -3.62 1.18 2.26
N GLY A 25 -4.17 -0.01 2.45
CA GLY A 25 -5.11 -0.63 1.53
C GLY A 25 -6.51 -0.08 1.64
N MET A 26 -7.09 -0.13 2.84
CA MET A 26 -8.47 0.29 3.03
C MET A 26 -8.59 1.81 3.05
N LEU A 27 -7.78 2.47 3.89
CA LEU A 27 -7.88 3.91 4.09
C LEU A 27 -7.28 4.74 2.95
N THR A 28 -6.20 4.28 2.30
CA THR A 28 -5.55 5.10 1.26
C THR A 28 -6.06 4.77 -0.14
N ILE A 29 -6.32 3.51 -0.47
CA ILE A 29 -6.80 3.13 -1.82
C ILE A 29 -8.32 3.10 -1.86
N GLY A 30 -8.96 2.38 -0.92
CA GLY A 30 -10.42 2.25 -0.88
C GLY A 30 -11.14 3.60 -0.76
N VAL A 31 -10.77 4.41 0.24
CA VAL A 31 -11.39 5.73 0.46
C VAL A 31 -11.06 6.70 -0.68
N CYS A 32 -9.78 6.86 -1.06
CA CYS A 32 -9.42 7.85 -2.08
C CYS A 32 -10.04 7.56 -3.44
N ILE A 33 -10.07 6.30 -3.90
CA ILE A 33 -10.68 5.95 -5.18
C ILE A 33 -12.19 6.16 -5.13
N THR A 34 -12.83 5.74 -4.02
CA THR A 34 -14.28 5.96 -3.85
C THR A 34 -14.60 7.45 -3.88
N LEU A 35 -13.85 8.27 -3.14
CA LEU A 35 -14.06 9.70 -3.08
C LEU A 35 -13.85 10.35 -4.47
N LEU A 36 -12.78 9.97 -5.16
CA LEU A 36 -12.44 10.48 -6.48
C LEU A 36 -13.53 10.14 -7.52
N LEU A 37 -14.02 8.91 -7.51
CA LEU A 37 -15.12 8.49 -8.38
C LEU A 37 -16.44 9.15 -8.01
N SER A 38 -16.73 9.31 -6.72
CA SER A 38 -17.94 10.02 -6.28
C SER A 38 -17.93 11.50 -6.69
N ILE A 39 -16.78 12.17 -6.61
CA ILE A 39 -16.62 13.55 -7.09
C ILE A 39 -16.80 13.60 -8.61
N MET A 40 -16.18 12.67 -9.34
CA MET A 40 -16.32 12.60 -10.79
C MET A 40 -17.77 12.34 -11.23
N GLU A 41 -18.47 11.45 -10.54
CA GLU A 41 -19.88 11.13 -10.79
C GLU A 41 -20.79 12.32 -10.49
N PHE A 42 -20.52 13.05 -9.40
CA PHE A 42 -21.24 14.27 -9.07
C PHE A 42 -21.10 15.33 -10.17
N ILE A 43 -19.88 15.51 -10.72
CA ILE A 43 -19.62 16.47 -11.80
C ILE A 43 -20.29 16.03 -13.11
N SER A 44 -20.26 14.74 -13.45
CA SER A 44 -20.79 14.25 -14.73
C SER A 44 -22.31 14.09 -14.76
N ASN A 45 -22.92 13.58 -13.69
CA ASN A 45 -24.32 13.18 -13.68
C ASN A 45 -25.21 14.06 -12.79
N ASN A 46 -24.64 14.96 -11.96
CA ASN A 46 -25.35 15.70 -10.90
C ASN A 46 -26.16 14.82 -9.91
N GLU A 47 -26.00 13.50 -9.98
CA GLU A 47 -26.67 12.53 -9.11
C GLU A 47 -25.62 11.64 -8.46
N ILE A 48 -25.75 11.45 -7.16
CA ILE A 48 -24.96 10.47 -6.40
C ILE A 48 -25.94 9.42 -5.93
N THR A 49 -25.89 8.24 -6.54
CA THR A 49 -26.67 7.10 -6.04
C THR A 49 -25.92 6.48 -4.86
N PRO A 50 -26.44 6.55 -3.62
CA PRO A 50 -25.71 6.12 -2.43
C PRO A 50 -25.37 4.62 -2.47
N MET A 51 -26.23 3.81 -3.09
CA MET A 51 -26.02 2.36 -3.23
C MET A 51 -24.76 2.05 -4.06
N TYR A 52 -24.53 2.76 -5.16
CA TYR A 52 -23.33 2.56 -5.99
C TYR A 52 -22.06 2.97 -5.25
N VAL A 53 -22.11 4.05 -4.46
CA VAL A 53 -20.98 4.49 -3.64
C VAL A 53 -20.59 3.42 -2.61
N VAL A 54 -21.58 2.85 -1.91
CA VAL A 54 -21.36 1.79 -0.92
C VAL A 54 -20.76 0.55 -1.59
N VAL A 55 -21.33 0.08 -2.70
CA VAL A 55 -20.82 -1.08 -3.44
C VAL A 55 -19.39 -0.85 -3.92
N ARG A 56 -19.10 0.31 -4.52
CA ARG A 56 -17.74 0.69 -4.94
C ARG A 56 -16.77 0.71 -3.77
N PHE A 57 -17.18 1.28 -2.63
CA PHE A 57 -16.34 1.33 -1.44
C PHE A 57 -15.91 -0.08 -0.99
N PHE A 58 -16.85 -1.03 -0.90
CA PHE A 58 -16.52 -2.40 -0.53
C PHE A 58 -15.61 -3.08 -1.56
N VAL A 59 -15.93 -2.96 -2.86
CA VAL A 59 -15.13 -3.56 -3.94
C VAL A 59 -13.70 -2.99 -3.96
N PHE A 60 -13.55 -1.68 -3.93
CA PHE A 60 -12.24 -1.02 -3.93
C PHE A 60 -11.47 -1.22 -2.64
N SER A 61 -12.15 -1.36 -1.49
CA SER A 61 -11.49 -1.72 -0.22
C SER A 61 -10.85 -3.10 -0.31
N VAL A 62 -11.56 -4.10 -0.87
CA VAL A 62 -11.01 -5.45 -1.08
C VAL A 62 -9.82 -5.41 -2.03
N ILE A 63 -9.94 -4.71 -3.16
CA ILE A 63 -8.83 -4.54 -4.11
C ILE A 63 -7.63 -3.84 -3.43
N GLY A 64 -7.87 -2.80 -2.65
CA GLY A 64 -6.84 -2.06 -1.93
C GLY A 64 -6.08 -2.92 -0.92
N ILE A 65 -6.76 -3.83 -0.22
CA ILE A 65 -6.15 -4.81 0.69
C ILE A 65 -5.23 -5.77 -0.09
N ILE A 66 -5.67 -6.27 -1.25
CA ILE A 66 -4.88 -7.19 -2.08
C ILE A 66 -3.62 -6.48 -2.62
N LEU A 67 -3.78 -5.27 -3.15
CA LEU A 67 -2.66 -4.46 -3.65
C LEU A 67 -1.67 -4.11 -2.54
N SER A 68 -2.15 -3.82 -1.33
CA SER A 68 -1.29 -3.54 -0.18
C SER A 68 -0.52 -4.76 0.29
N ASN A 69 -1.13 -5.95 0.26
CA ASN A 69 -0.44 -7.21 0.50
C ASN A 69 0.70 -7.43 -0.50
N LYS A 70 0.42 -7.29 -1.81
CA LYS A 70 1.44 -7.42 -2.86
C LYS A 70 2.55 -6.37 -2.72
N THR A 71 2.19 -5.14 -2.37
CA THR A 71 3.15 -4.05 -2.16
C THR A 71 4.05 -4.33 -0.97
N TRP A 72 3.48 -4.85 0.13
CA TRP A 72 4.25 -5.28 1.29
C TRP A 72 5.25 -6.38 0.94
N GLU A 73 4.80 -7.45 0.28
CA GLU A 73 5.69 -8.54 -0.13
C GLU A 73 6.80 -8.07 -1.08
N ARG A 74 6.47 -7.18 -2.03
CA ARG A 74 7.45 -6.60 -2.94
C ARG A 74 8.52 -5.80 -2.21
N ASN A 75 8.14 -5.00 -1.21
CA ASN A 75 9.09 -4.23 -0.42
C ASN A 75 9.92 -5.12 0.50
N GLU A 76 9.32 -6.16 1.09
CA GLU A 76 10.05 -7.12 1.92
C GLU A 76 11.09 -7.89 1.10
N ARG A 77 10.74 -8.36 -0.10
CA ARG A 77 11.69 -9.00 -1.03
C ARG A 77 12.85 -8.07 -1.40
N ARG A 78 12.57 -6.79 -1.67
CA ARG A 78 13.60 -5.78 -1.99
C ARG A 78 14.50 -5.48 -0.79
N PHE A 79 13.93 -5.46 0.41
CA PHE A 79 14.69 -5.26 1.64
C PHE A 79 15.63 -6.44 1.90
N GLN A 80 15.13 -7.68 1.82
CA GLN A 80 15.94 -8.89 1.96
C GLN A 80 17.10 -8.92 0.95
N ALA A 81 16.83 -8.64 -0.33
CA ALA A 81 17.87 -8.57 -1.35
C ALA A 81 18.96 -7.53 -1.03
N TYR A 82 18.57 -6.38 -0.48
CA TYR A 82 19.51 -5.35 -0.03
C TYR A 82 20.33 -5.81 1.18
N THR A 83 19.70 -6.42 2.19
CA THR A 83 20.41 -6.92 3.37
C THR A 83 21.39 -8.05 3.02
N SER A 84 21.00 -8.96 2.13
CA SER A 84 21.87 -10.03 1.61
C SER A 84 23.05 -9.46 0.81
N ALA A 85 22.83 -8.45 -0.02
CA ALA A 85 23.90 -7.81 -0.80
C ALA A 85 24.87 -6.99 0.07
N SER A 86 24.36 -6.24 1.06
CA SER A 86 25.20 -5.49 2.01
C SER A 86 25.96 -6.42 2.96
N GLY A 87 25.35 -7.53 3.39
CA GLY A 87 26.03 -8.57 4.16
C GLY A 87 27.15 -9.27 3.38
N ALA A 88 27.01 -9.41 2.05
CA ALA A 88 28.06 -9.92 1.18
C ALA A 88 29.24 -8.94 1.05
N LYS A 89 28.98 -7.63 0.91
CA LYS A 89 30.04 -6.60 0.88
C LYS A 89 30.86 -6.55 2.19
N GLY A 90 30.22 -6.79 3.33
CA GLY A 90 30.92 -6.83 4.64
C GLY A 90 31.85 -8.03 4.83
N LYS A 91 31.69 -9.11 4.06
CA LYS A 91 32.56 -10.31 4.13
C LYS A 91 33.75 -10.28 3.16
N VAL A 92 33.67 -9.48 2.08
CA VAL A 92 34.76 -9.38 1.07
C VAL A 92 35.85 -8.38 1.51
N SER A 93 35.58 -7.56 2.52
CA SER A 93 36.52 -6.58 3.07
C SER A 93 37.20 -7.02 4.38
N LYS A 94 37.12 -8.31 4.73
CA LYS A 94 37.78 -8.89 5.91
C LYS A 94 38.88 -9.84 5.50
#